data_AF-A0A1R3HMA1-F1
#
_entry.id   AF-A0A1R3HMA1-F1
#
_cell.length_a   1.000
_cell.length_b   1.000
_cell.length_c   1.000
_cell.angle_alpha   90.00
_cell.angle_beta   90.00
_cell.angle_gamma   90.00
#
_symmetry.space_group_name_H-M   'P 1'
#
loop_
_entity.id
_entity.type
_entity.pdbx_description
1 polymer ?
#
loop_
_entity_poly.entity_id
_entity_poly.type
_entity_poly.pdbx_seq_one_letter_code
_entity_poly.pdbx_strand_id
1 'polypeptide(L)'
;MGVKGIVKKAMELGEMGFNKDGGVINWFPGHMAAATRAIRNRLKLSDLVIEVRDARIPLSSAHQDLQPQLSAKRRIIALNKKDLANANVLNKWVRYFDSCKQDCLPINAHSRSSVRKLLELVEFKLKEAISREPTLLVMVVGVPNVGKSALINSIHQIASTRFPVQEKTKRATVGPLPGVTQDIAGYKVKCPTFPFSLYLSSGTCTC
;
A
#
# COMPACT_ATOMS: atom_id res chain seq x y z
N MET A 1 -36.99 -9.12 55.01
CA MET A 1 -37.59 -9.59 53.75
C MET A 1 -38.54 -8.51 53.22
N GLY A 2 -38.40 -8.12 51.94
CA GLY A 2 -39.38 -7.51 51.00
C GLY A 2 -40.22 -6.32 51.50
N VAL A 3 -40.49 -5.24 50.77
CA VAL A 3 -40.96 -5.15 49.39
C VAL A 3 -40.74 -3.69 48.91
N LYS A 4 -39.48 -3.27 48.71
CA LYS A 4 -39.17 -1.97 48.06
C LYS A 4 -38.84 -2.09 46.57
N GLY A 5 -38.95 -3.29 46.01
CA GLY A 5 -38.41 -3.62 44.67
C GLY A 5 -39.43 -3.79 43.54
N ILE A 6 -40.74 -3.68 43.78
CA ILE A 6 -41.75 -4.12 42.79
C ILE A 6 -42.31 -2.96 41.94
N VAL A 7 -42.31 -1.71 42.43
CA VAL A 7 -43.01 -0.61 41.72
C VAL A 7 -42.13 0.12 40.69
N LYS A 8 -40.80 -0.03 40.74
CA LYS A 8 -39.90 0.59 39.74
C LYS A 8 -39.72 -0.24 38.45
N LYS A 9 -40.37 -1.41 38.35
CA LYS A 9 -40.17 -2.39 37.26
C LYS A 9 -41.23 -2.30 36.13
N ALA A 10 -42.07 -1.26 36.10
CA ALA A 10 -43.18 -1.16 35.15
C ALA A 10 -43.09 0.04 34.18
N MET A 11 -42.09 0.92 34.29
CA MET A 11 -42.00 2.16 33.50
C MET A 11 -40.71 2.24 32.69
N GLU A 12 -40.34 1.16 32.00
CA GLU A 12 -39.32 1.16 30.94
C GLU A 12 -39.54 -0.07 30.04
N LEU A 13 -40.80 -0.32 29.69
CA LEU A 13 -41.20 -1.18 28.57
C LEU A 13 -41.43 -0.27 27.37
N GLY A 14 -40.36 0.09 26.67
CA GLY A 14 -40.48 0.96 25.51
C GLY A 14 -39.17 1.56 25.06
N GLU A 15 -38.24 0.72 24.60
CA GLU A 15 -37.34 0.99 23.48
C GLU A 15 -36.47 -0.26 23.28
N MET A 16 -36.82 -1.09 22.28
CA MET A 16 -35.90 -2.11 21.78
C MET A 16 -34.79 -1.41 20.99
N GLY A 17 -33.88 -0.75 21.71
CA GLY A 17 -32.61 -0.31 21.17
C GLY A 17 -31.74 -1.53 20.92
N PHE A 18 -31.42 -1.79 19.65
CA PHE A 18 -30.25 -2.61 19.31
C PHE A 18 -29.07 -2.13 20.17
N ASN A 19 -28.50 -3.03 20.98
CA ASN A 19 -27.36 -2.74 21.85
C ASN A 19 -26.29 -1.94 21.08
N LYS A 20 -26.14 -0.67 21.46
CA LYS A 20 -25.07 0.23 20.99
C LYS A 20 -23.69 -0.15 21.57
N ASP A 21 -23.63 -1.14 22.45
CA ASP A 21 -22.42 -1.62 23.12
C ASP A 21 -21.81 -2.88 22.46
N GLY A 22 -22.12 -3.12 21.19
CA GLY A 22 -21.26 -3.94 20.34
C GLY A 22 -19.96 -3.17 20.11
N GLY A 23 -18.99 -3.28 21.04
CA GLY A 23 -17.66 -2.69 20.89
C GLY A 23 -17.12 -2.91 19.48
N VAL A 24 -16.45 -1.89 18.92
CA VAL A 24 -15.96 -1.88 17.53
C VAL A 24 -15.44 -3.28 17.18
N ILE A 25 -16.19 -4.01 16.35
CA ILE A 25 -15.81 -5.36 15.95
C ILE A 25 -14.50 -5.22 15.19
N ASN A 26 -13.41 -5.49 15.90
CA ASN A 26 -12.09 -5.39 15.37
C ASN A 26 -11.85 -6.67 14.56
N TRP A 27 -12.28 -6.66 13.30
CA TRP A 27 -12.11 -7.73 12.30
C TRP A 27 -10.64 -8.07 12.01
N PHE A 28 -9.70 -7.43 12.71
CA PHE A 28 -8.28 -7.50 12.47
C PHE A 28 -7.55 -7.91 13.77
N PRO A 29 -6.88 -9.08 13.82
CA PRO A 29 -6.12 -9.49 14.99
C PRO A 29 -5.08 -8.41 15.39
N GLY A 30 -4.68 -8.34 16.66
CA GLY A 30 -3.76 -7.29 17.17
C GLY A 30 -2.48 -7.08 16.34
N HIS A 31 -2.03 -8.12 15.63
CA HIS A 31 -0.91 -8.06 14.67
C HIS A 31 -1.16 -7.11 13.49
N MET A 32 -2.38 -6.97 13.01
CA MET A 32 -2.73 -6.05 11.93
C MET A 32 -2.69 -4.60 12.38
N ALA A 33 -3.19 -4.30 13.59
CA ALA A 33 -3.06 -2.98 14.18
C ALA A 33 -1.58 -2.60 14.37
N ALA A 34 -0.73 -3.54 14.79
CA ALA A 34 0.71 -3.35 14.88
C ALA A 34 1.35 -3.09 13.50
N ALA A 35 0.95 -3.85 12.47
CA ALA A 35 1.43 -3.66 11.11
C ALA A 35 1.05 -2.27 10.56
N THR A 36 -0.21 -1.86 10.67
CA THR A 36 -0.66 -0.53 10.23
C THR A 36 0.07 0.60 10.97
N ARG A 37 0.33 0.44 12.27
CA ARG A 37 1.17 1.39 13.05
C ARG A 37 2.61 1.44 12.53
N ALA A 38 3.23 0.30 12.27
CA ALA A 38 4.58 0.24 11.71
C ALA A 38 4.66 0.91 10.34
N ILE A 39 3.63 0.71 9.50
CA ILE A 39 3.50 1.36 8.19
C ILE A 39 3.38 2.87 8.35
N ARG A 40 2.52 3.37 9.24
CA ARG A 40 2.39 4.81 9.52
C ARG A 40 3.70 5.44 9.98
N ASN A 41 4.47 4.75 10.82
CA ASN A 41 5.75 5.26 11.30
C ASN A 41 6.78 5.36 10.17
N ARG A 42 6.88 4.34 9.30
CA ARG A 42 7.79 4.37 8.14
C ARG A 42 7.33 5.33 7.06
N LEU A 43 6.02 5.51 6.90
CA LEU A 43 5.47 6.50 5.99
C LEU A 43 6.02 7.88 6.31
N LYS A 44 6.14 8.27 7.59
CA LYS A 44 6.71 9.58 7.99
C LYS A 44 8.11 9.82 7.43
N LEU A 45 8.95 8.79 7.40
CA LEU A 45 10.32 8.85 6.90
C LEU A 45 10.41 8.85 5.35
N SER A 46 9.39 8.36 4.65
CA SER A 46 9.42 8.25 3.19
C SER A 46 9.22 9.58 2.46
N ASP A 47 9.98 9.80 1.39
CA ASP A 47 9.90 10.97 0.51
C ASP A 47 8.78 10.82 -0.53
N LEU A 48 8.61 9.60 -1.04
CA LEU A 48 7.59 9.26 -2.03
C LEU A 48 6.97 7.90 -1.74
N VAL A 49 5.67 7.80 -1.99
CA VAL A 49 4.91 6.56 -1.80
C VAL A 49 4.35 6.07 -3.14
N ILE A 50 4.61 4.80 -3.45
CA ILE A 50 3.97 4.08 -4.56
C ILE A 50 2.83 3.27 -3.97
N GLU A 51 1.61 3.70 -4.23
CA GLU A 51 0.40 2.99 -3.84
C GLU A 51 0.00 2.00 -4.94
N VAL A 52 0.20 0.71 -4.68
CA VAL A 52 -0.15 -0.36 -5.61
C VAL A 52 -1.60 -0.77 -5.40
N ARG A 53 -2.40 -0.68 -6.46
CA ARG A 53 -3.82 -1.06 -6.50
C ARG A 53 -4.06 -2.07 -7.61
N ASP A 54 -5.16 -2.82 -7.54
CA ASP A 54 -5.58 -3.73 -8.61
C ASP A 54 -6.36 -2.93 -9.66
N ALA A 55 -5.94 -3.00 -10.93
CA ALA A 55 -6.51 -2.24 -12.04
C ALA A 55 -7.99 -2.55 -12.30
N ARG A 56 -8.48 -3.73 -11.87
CA ARG A 56 -9.89 -4.12 -12.04
C ARG A 56 -10.80 -3.43 -11.02
N ILE A 57 -10.29 -3.15 -9.83
CA ILE A 57 -11.04 -2.56 -8.70
C ILE A 57 -10.22 -1.45 -8.02
N PRO A 58 -9.90 -0.35 -8.72
CA PRO A 58 -8.91 0.63 -8.25
C PRO A 58 -9.39 1.49 -7.08
N LEU A 59 -10.69 1.60 -6.83
CA LEU A 59 -11.22 2.25 -5.62
C LEU A 59 -11.27 1.29 -4.43
N SER A 60 -11.75 0.06 -4.65
CA SER A 60 -11.91 -0.93 -3.57
C SER A 60 -10.58 -1.50 -3.08
N SER A 61 -9.56 -1.55 -3.93
CA SER A 61 -8.21 -1.99 -3.55
C SER A 61 -7.38 -0.89 -2.87
N ALA A 62 -7.97 0.26 -2.58
CA ALA A 62 -7.35 1.31 -1.78
C ALA A 62 -7.32 0.93 -0.29
N HIS A 63 -6.23 1.25 0.39
CA HIS A 63 -6.16 1.07 1.85
C HIS A 63 -6.76 2.31 2.54
N GLN A 64 -7.98 2.20 3.06
CA GLN A 64 -8.76 3.32 3.60
C GLN A 64 -8.08 3.99 4.82
N ASP A 65 -7.58 3.20 5.76
CA ASP A 65 -6.97 3.67 7.03
C ASP A 65 -5.66 4.47 6.87
N LEU A 66 -5.06 4.43 5.68
CA LEU A 66 -3.82 5.11 5.34
C LEU A 66 -4.05 6.28 4.37
N GLN A 67 -5.25 6.45 3.80
CA GLN A 67 -5.52 7.54 2.86
C GLN A 67 -5.20 8.92 3.44
N PRO A 68 -5.51 9.25 4.72
CA PRO A 68 -5.18 10.56 5.29
C PRO A 68 -3.67 10.85 5.32
N GLN A 69 -2.85 9.82 5.55
CA GLN A 69 -1.39 9.95 5.60
C GLN A 69 -0.79 9.95 4.19
N LEU A 70 -1.40 9.20 3.27
CA LEU A 70 -0.97 9.11 1.88
C LEU A 70 -1.30 10.39 1.10
N SER A 71 -2.42 11.06 1.39
CA SER A 71 -2.80 12.31 0.74
C SER A 71 -1.87 13.47 1.08
N ALA A 72 -1.24 13.45 2.25
CA ALA A 72 -0.29 14.46 2.70
C ALA A 72 1.11 14.32 2.07
N LYS A 73 1.40 13.23 1.35
CA LYS A 73 2.72 12.92 0.79
C LYS A 73 2.71 12.87 -0.74
N ARG A 74 3.90 13.01 -1.35
CA ARG A 74 4.09 12.75 -2.78
C ARG A 74 3.74 11.28 -3.05
N ARG A 75 2.63 11.04 -3.76
CA ARG A 75 2.14 9.69 -4.09
C ARG A 75 2.07 9.45 -5.60
N ILE A 76 2.22 8.19 -5.99
CA ILE A 76 1.93 7.67 -7.32
C ILE A 76 1.04 6.44 -7.15
N ILE A 77 -0.10 6.41 -7.83
CA ILE A 77 -1.01 5.26 -7.83
C ILE A 77 -0.62 4.34 -8.99
N ALA A 78 -0.11 3.16 -8.67
CA ALA A 78 0.23 2.12 -9.62
C ALA A 78 -0.94 1.13 -9.76
N LEU A 79 -1.68 1.20 -10.87
CA LEU A 79 -2.75 0.23 -11.18
C LEU A 79 -2.14 -1.02 -11.79
N ASN A 80 -1.89 -2.02 -10.96
CA ASN A 80 -1.26 -3.27 -11.36
C ASN A 80 -2.26 -4.26 -11.98
N LYS A 81 -1.76 -5.25 -12.72
CA LYS A 81 -2.54 -6.25 -13.47
C LYS A 81 -3.38 -5.62 -14.59
N LYS A 82 -2.84 -4.60 -15.27
CA LYS A 82 -3.53 -3.92 -16.39
C LYS A 82 -3.97 -4.88 -17.51
N ASP A 83 -3.27 -6.00 -17.66
CA ASP A 83 -3.55 -7.09 -18.61
C ASP A 83 -4.86 -7.82 -18.31
N LEU A 84 -5.28 -7.86 -17.05
CA LEU A 84 -6.54 -8.47 -16.63
C LEU A 84 -7.72 -7.49 -16.63
N ALA A 85 -7.45 -6.20 -16.86
CA ALA A 85 -8.47 -5.16 -16.85
C ALA A 85 -8.88 -4.79 -18.27
N ASN A 86 -10.16 -4.45 -18.46
CA ASN A 86 -10.64 -3.93 -19.73
C ASN A 86 -10.01 -2.56 -20.01
N ALA A 87 -9.34 -2.40 -21.16
CA ALA A 87 -8.65 -1.17 -21.54
C ALA A 87 -9.56 0.07 -21.54
N ASN A 88 -10.82 -0.07 -21.96
CA ASN A 88 -11.78 1.04 -21.96
C ASN A 88 -12.11 1.52 -20.55
N VAL A 89 -12.29 0.58 -19.62
CA VAL A 89 -12.56 0.89 -18.20
C VAL A 89 -11.31 1.46 -17.54
N LEU A 90 -10.14 0.92 -17.85
CA LEU A 90 -8.87 1.40 -17.33
C LEU A 90 -8.60 2.86 -17.74
N ASN A 91 -8.88 3.22 -18.99
CA ASN A 91 -8.76 4.60 -19.47
C ASN A 91 -9.71 5.55 -18.74
N LYS A 92 -10.94 5.10 -18.41
CA LYS A 92 -11.87 5.89 -17.57
C LYS A 92 -11.30 6.10 -16.17
N TRP A 93 -10.69 5.08 -15.57
CA TRP A 93 -10.05 5.22 -14.26
C TRP A 93 -8.87 6.17 -14.28
N VAL A 94 -8.01 6.11 -15.30
CA VAL A 94 -6.88 7.05 -15.44
C VAL A 94 -7.40 8.48 -15.53
N ARG A 95 -8.43 8.74 -16.35
CA ARG A 95 -9.07 10.07 -16.44
C ARG A 95 -9.71 10.52 -15.12
N TYR A 96 -10.32 9.60 -14.38
CA TYR A 96 -10.88 9.89 -13.07
C TYR A 96 -9.79 10.35 -12.09
N PHE A 97 -8.69 9.60 -11.97
CA PHE A 97 -7.61 9.98 -11.07
C PHE A 97 -6.91 11.28 -11.49
N ASP A 98 -6.76 11.50 -12.80
CA ASP A 98 -6.24 12.75 -13.34
C ASP A 98 -7.13 13.95 -12.97
N SER A 99 -8.46 13.79 -13.06
CA SER A 99 -9.42 14.82 -12.61
C SER A 99 -9.34 15.09 -11.10
N CYS A 100 -8.92 14.09 -10.31
CA CYS A 100 -8.65 14.23 -8.89
C CYS A 100 -7.24 14.76 -8.57
N LYS A 101 -6.45 15.16 -9.59
CA LYS A 101 -5.04 15.58 -9.46
C LYS A 101 -4.15 14.51 -8.80
N GLN A 102 -4.45 13.24 -9.08
CA GLN A 102 -3.68 12.10 -8.58
C GLN A 102 -2.96 11.40 -9.72
N ASP A 103 -1.63 11.34 -9.66
CA ASP A 103 -0.83 10.64 -10.65
C ASP A 103 -1.12 9.14 -10.61
N CYS A 104 -1.67 8.64 -11.72
CA CYS A 104 -2.08 7.26 -11.87
C CYS A 104 -1.40 6.64 -13.10
N LEU A 105 -0.74 5.49 -12.90
CA LEU A 105 -0.09 4.76 -13.98
C LEU A 105 -0.57 3.31 -14.03
N PRO A 106 -1.19 2.87 -15.14
CA PRO A 106 -1.48 1.46 -15.36
C PRO A 106 -0.22 0.68 -15.71
N ILE A 107 0.06 -0.36 -14.91
CA ILE A 107 1.25 -1.19 -15.05
C ILE A 107 0.91 -2.68 -15.05
N ASN A 108 1.84 -3.47 -15.60
CA ASN A 108 1.90 -4.90 -15.34
C ASN A 108 3.25 -5.14 -14.63
N ALA A 109 3.21 -5.62 -13.39
CA ALA A 109 4.40 -5.89 -12.60
C ALA A 109 5.37 -6.89 -13.26
N HIS A 110 4.90 -7.80 -14.11
CA HIS A 110 5.74 -8.75 -14.84
C HIS A 110 6.37 -8.14 -16.11
N SER A 111 5.83 -7.02 -16.58
CA SER A 111 6.31 -6.34 -17.79
C SER A 111 7.41 -5.33 -17.44
N ARG A 112 8.66 -5.63 -17.82
CA ARG A 112 9.82 -4.74 -17.57
C ARG A 112 9.63 -3.34 -18.16
N SER A 113 9.01 -3.21 -19.34
CA SER A 113 8.75 -1.91 -19.97
C SER A 113 7.78 -1.06 -19.15
N SER A 114 6.74 -1.68 -18.59
CA SER A 114 5.78 -0.97 -17.72
C SER A 114 6.42 -0.53 -16.40
N VAL A 115 7.27 -1.37 -15.82
CA VAL A 115 8.00 -1.03 -14.58
C VAL A 115 9.04 0.07 -14.82
N ARG A 116 9.72 0.09 -15.96
CA ARG A 116 10.64 1.20 -16.33
C ARG A 116 9.92 2.55 -16.40
N LYS A 117 8.75 2.59 -17.05
CA LYS A 117 7.92 3.81 -17.11
C LYS A 117 7.52 4.30 -15.72
N LEU A 118 7.21 3.39 -14.79
CA LEU A 118 6.95 3.75 -13.39
C LEU A 118 8.18 4.38 -12.73
N LEU A 119 9.36 3.79 -12.92
CA LEU A 119 10.61 4.32 -12.37
C LEU A 119 10.96 5.70 -12.95
N GLU A 120 10.75 5.91 -14.25
CA GLU A 120 10.94 7.21 -14.90
C GLU A 120 10.02 8.28 -14.30
N LEU A 121 8.75 7.94 -14.02
CA LEU A 121 7.81 8.85 -13.36
C LEU A 121 8.22 9.14 -11.90
N VAL A 122 8.70 8.13 -11.17
CA VAL A 122 9.24 8.30 -9.81
C VAL A 122 10.45 9.24 -9.83
N GLU A 123 11.39 9.03 -10.75
CA GLU A 123 12.56 9.89 -10.93
C GLU A 123 12.13 11.32 -11.24
N PHE A 124 11.21 11.52 -12.17
CA PHE A 124 10.67 12.84 -12.50
C PHE A 124 10.11 13.58 -11.27
N LYS A 125 9.30 12.90 -10.44
CA LYS A 125 8.73 13.46 -9.23
C LYS A 125 9.74 13.74 -8.12
N LEU A 126 10.85 13.02 -8.11
CA LEU A 126 11.90 13.15 -7.10
C LEU A 126 12.99 14.14 -7.51
N LYS A 127 13.06 14.60 -8.77
CA LYS A 127 14.11 15.52 -9.26
C LYS A 127 14.37 16.71 -8.34
N GLU A 128 13.31 17.31 -7.79
CA GLU A 128 13.44 18.44 -6.86
C GLU A 128 13.99 18.04 -5.49
N ALA A 129 13.60 16.87 -4.98
CA ALA A 129 14.01 16.36 -3.66
C ALA A 129 15.46 15.87 -3.68
N ILE A 130 15.89 15.33 -4.82
CA ILE A 130 17.25 14.86 -5.10
C ILE A 130 18.29 15.96 -4.85
N SER A 131 17.97 17.22 -5.12
CA SER A 131 18.91 18.32 -4.94
C SER A 131 19.26 18.60 -3.47
N ARG A 132 18.50 18.04 -2.51
CA ARG A 132 18.64 18.32 -1.07
C ARG A 132 19.23 17.17 -0.27
N GLU A 133 18.92 15.92 -0.64
CA GLU A 133 19.36 14.75 0.10
C GLU A 133 19.97 13.67 -0.82
N PRO A 134 21.10 13.05 -0.43
CA PRO A 134 21.82 12.09 -1.26
C PRO A 134 21.13 10.71 -1.33
N THR A 135 20.19 10.41 -0.44
CA THR A 135 19.47 9.13 -0.42
C THR A 135 17.99 9.35 -0.20
N LEU A 136 17.18 9.03 -1.20
CA LEU A 136 15.73 9.14 -1.10
C LEU A 136 15.09 7.81 -0.70
N LEU A 137 14.03 7.90 0.09
CA LEU A 137 13.26 6.77 0.59
C LEU A 137 11.93 6.66 -0.15
N VAL A 138 11.80 5.61 -0.96
CA VAL A 138 10.56 5.28 -1.66
C VAL A 138 9.88 4.11 -0.98
N MET A 139 8.61 4.28 -0.60
CA MET A 139 7.84 3.24 0.07
C MET A 139 6.78 2.65 -0.86
N VAL A 140 6.68 1.33 -0.93
CA VAL A 140 5.62 0.64 -1.70
C VAL A 140 4.55 0.16 -0.73
N VAL A 141 3.31 0.62 -0.92
CA VAL A 141 2.14 0.34 -0.04
C VAL A 141 0.98 -0.19 -0.85
N GLY A 142 0.12 -1.02 -0.25
CA GLY A 142 -1.11 -1.52 -0.88
C GLY A 142 -1.71 -2.71 -0.13
N VAL A 143 -2.97 -3.03 -0.42
CA VAL A 143 -3.68 -4.18 0.19
C VAL A 143 -3.01 -5.51 -0.19
N PRO A 144 -3.22 -6.63 0.54
CA PRO A 144 -2.70 -7.94 0.18
C PRO A 144 -3.03 -8.33 -1.28
N ASN A 145 -2.17 -9.13 -1.91
CA ASN A 145 -2.42 -9.75 -3.24
C ASN A 145 -2.59 -8.81 -4.45
N VAL A 146 -2.38 -7.50 -4.30
CA VAL A 146 -2.31 -6.55 -5.44
C VAL A 146 -1.05 -6.70 -6.29
N GLY A 147 -0.04 -7.43 -5.82
CA GLY A 147 1.21 -7.68 -6.55
C GLY A 147 2.39 -6.77 -6.17
N LYS A 148 2.43 -6.25 -4.94
CA LYS A 148 3.56 -5.47 -4.41
C LYS A 148 4.90 -6.20 -4.54
N SER A 149 4.95 -7.46 -4.11
CA SER A 149 6.17 -8.28 -4.15
C SER A 149 6.63 -8.56 -5.58
N ALA A 150 5.69 -8.78 -6.50
CA ALA A 150 6.00 -8.92 -7.93
C ALA A 150 6.61 -7.63 -8.50
N LEU A 151 6.05 -6.46 -8.15
CA LEU A 151 6.58 -5.18 -8.59
C LEU A 151 8.01 -4.94 -8.08
N ILE A 152 8.26 -5.19 -6.79
CA ILE A 152 9.60 -5.04 -6.21
C ILE A 152 10.59 -6.02 -6.83
N ASN A 153 10.21 -7.28 -7.03
CA ASN A 153 11.06 -8.26 -7.67
C ASN A 153 11.44 -7.82 -9.10
N SER A 154 10.51 -7.27 -9.86
CA SER A 154 10.79 -6.73 -11.19
C SER A 154 11.68 -5.50 -11.16
N ILE A 155 11.48 -4.57 -10.22
CA ILE A 155 12.37 -3.42 -10.04
C ILE A 155 13.78 -3.90 -9.67
N HIS A 156 13.88 -4.85 -8.75
CA HIS A 156 15.15 -5.44 -8.33
C HIS A 156 15.87 -6.10 -9.51
N GLN A 157 15.17 -6.89 -10.33
CA GLN A 157 15.75 -7.46 -11.55
C GLN A 157 16.28 -6.38 -12.51
N ILE A 158 15.50 -5.31 -12.74
CA ILE A 158 15.92 -4.20 -13.60
C ILE A 158 17.17 -3.53 -13.03
N ALA A 159 17.22 -3.31 -11.72
CA ALA A 159 18.38 -2.73 -11.04
C ALA A 159 19.62 -3.63 -11.15
N SER A 160 19.49 -4.94 -10.91
CA SER A 160 20.60 -5.90 -11.04
C SER A 160 21.14 -6.01 -12.47
N THR A 161 20.28 -5.87 -13.50
CA THR A 161 20.74 -5.87 -14.90
C THR A 161 21.46 -4.58 -15.29
N ARG A 162 21.14 -3.46 -14.63
CA ARG A 162 21.79 -2.16 -14.89
C ARG A 162 23.08 -1.98 -14.09
N PHE A 163 23.21 -2.65 -12.95
CA PHE A 163 24.39 -2.58 -12.08
C PHE A 163 24.73 -3.95 -11.48
N PRO A 164 25.83 -4.60 -11.92
CA PRO A 164 26.37 -5.74 -11.21
C PRO A 164 27.03 -5.25 -9.91
N VAL A 165 26.23 -5.10 -8.84
CA VAL A 165 26.76 -4.87 -7.49
C VAL A 165 27.21 -6.21 -6.92
N GLN A 166 28.48 -6.30 -6.49
CA GLN A 166 29.12 -7.48 -5.89
C GLN A 166 28.57 -7.89 -4.50
N GLU A 167 27.54 -7.21 -3.97
CA GLU A 167 26.95 -7.55 -2.67
C GLU A 167 25.78 -8.54 -2.83
N LYS A 168 25.77 -9.58 -1.98
CA LYS A 168 24.77 -10.65 -1.97
C LYS A 168 23.34 -10.10 -2.04
N THR A 169 22.66 -10.40 -3.14
CA THR A 169 21.35 -9.87 -3.51
C THR A 169 20.25 -10.45 -2.62
N LYS A 170 19.75 -9.66 -1.66
CA LYS A 170 18.58 -10.04 -0.84
C LYS A 170 17.30 -9.84 -1.66
N ARG A 171 16.66 -10.93 -2.07
CA ARG A 171 15.34 -10.90 -2.76
C ARG A 171 14.21 -10.68 -1.76
N ALA A 172 13.03 -10.30 -2.24
CA ALA A 172 11.83 -10.40 -1.42
C ALA A 172 11.48 -11.85 -1.16
N THR A 173 11.56 -12.26 0.11
CA THR A 173 11.17 -13.58 0.57
C THR A 173 9.66 -13.70 0.42
N VAL A 174 9.23 -14.35 -0.65
CA VAL A 174 7.85 -14.79 -0.84
C VAL A 174 7.78 -16.19 -0.26
N GLY A 175 6.88 -16.43 0.69
CA GLY A 175 6.70 -17.77 1.25
C GLY A 175 6.16 -18.74 0.19
N PRO A 176 6.30 -20.07 0.40
CA PRO A 176 5.78 -21.08 -0.53
C PRO A 176 4.24 -21.06 -0.64
N LEU A 177 3.54 -20.45 0.32
CA LEU A 177 2.11 -20.26 0.29
C LEU A 177 1.76 -18.97 -0.50
N PRO A 178 0.96 -19.06 -1.58
CA PRO A 178 0.47 -17.88 -2.28
C PRO A 178 -0.36 -17.03 -1.29
N GLY A 179 0.07 -15.79 -1.07
CA GLY A 179 -0.64 -14.84 -0.20
C GLY A 179 0.14 -14.31 0.99
N VAL A 180 1.33 -14.85 1.31
CA VAL A 180 2.09 -14.43 2.51
C VAL A 180 3.46 -13.86 2.14
N THR A 181 3.69 -12.58 2.46
CA THR A 181 5.01 -11.94 2.50
C THR A 181 5.33 -11.65 3.96
N GLN A 182 6.30 -12.33 4.53
CA GLN A 182 6.40 -12.50 5.99
C GLN A 182 7.01 -11.32 6.76
N ASP A 183 7.62 -10.31 6.13
CA ASP A 183 8.26 -9.22 6.90
C ASP A 183 8.48 -7.92 6.11
N ILE A 184 8.49 -6.75 6.79
CA ILE A 184 8.68 -5.40 6.20
C ILE A 184 10.16 -5.20 5.82
N ALA A 185 10.54 -5.71 4.65
CA ALA A 185 11.93 -5.69 4.17
C ALA A 185 12.29 -4.38 3.42
N GLY A 186 13.48 -3.85 3.72
CA GLY A 186 14.09 -2.75 2.95
C GLY A 186 14.99 -3.27 1.85
N TYR A 187 14.83 -2.76 0.62
CA TYR A 187 15.66 -3.05 -0.55
C TYR A 187 16.38 -1.79 -0.98
N LYS A 188 17.71 -1.76 -0.87
CA LYS A 188 18.50 -0.64 -1.40
C LYS A 188 18.64 -0.81 -2.91
N VAL A 189 18.09 0.11 -3.69
CA VAL A 189 18.15 0.08 -5.17
C VAL A 189 19.01 1.24 -5.66
N LYS A 190 20.17 0.93 -6.23
CA LYS A 190 21.02 1.94 -6.88
C LYS A 190 20.55 2.13 -8.33
N CYS A 191 20.04 3.31 -8.67
CA CYS A 191 19.74 3.72 -10.06
C CYS A 191 20.93 4.55 -10.62
N PRO A 192 21.13 4.63 -11.95
CA PRO A 192 22.23 5.40 -12.56
C PRO A 192 22.15 6.88 -12.25
N THR A 193 20.92 7.37 -12.21
CA THR A 193 20.60 8.76 -11.94
C THR A 193 20.75 9.05 -10.46
N PHE A 194 20.18 8.23 -9.55
CA PHE A 194 20.27 8.43 -8.08
C PHE A 194 20.10 7.13 -7.28
N PRO A 195 20.79 6.96 -6.13
CA PRO A 195 20.55 5.85 -5.21
C PRO A 195 19.30 6.11 -4.37
N PHE A 196 18.30 5.22 -4.42
CA PHE A 196 17.13 5.28 -3.55
C PHE A 196 16.87 3.94 -2.86
N SER A 197 16.38 3.98 -1.63
CA SER A 197 16.01 2.74 -0.93
C SER A 197 14.51 2.51 -1.07
N LEU A 198 14.15 1.36 -1.64
CA LEU A 198 12.78 0.86 -1.75
C LEU A 198 12.43 0.05 -0.51
N TYR A 199 11.55 0.56 0.33
CA TYR A 199 11.05 -0.22 1.45
C TYR A 199 9.72 -0.86 1.11
N LEU A 200 9.67 -2.18 1.26
CA LEU A 200 8.44 -2.94 1.17
C LEU A 200 7.67 -2.76 2.47
N SER A 201 6.46 -2.22 2.36
CA SER A 201 5.44 -2.42 3.38
C SER A 201 4.78 -3.79 3.17
N SER A 202 5.30 -4.81 3.84
CA SER A 202 4.60 -6.09 4.01
C SER A 202 4.14 -6.18 5.46
N GLY A 203 3.13 -5.40 5.78
CA GLY A 203 2.13 -5.84 6.74
C GLY A 203 1.15 -6.72 5.98
N THR A 204 1.42 -8.02 5.87
CA THR A 204 0.39 -8.93 5.36
C THR A 204 -0.79 -8.93 6.32
N CYS A 205 -1.90 -8.40 5.81
CA CYS A 205 -3.23 -8.69 6.30
C CYS A 205 -3.66 -9.96 5.56
N THR A 206 -3.46 -11.14 6.14
CA THR A 206 -4.11 -12.36 5.66
C THR A 206 -4.41 -13.21 6.88
N CYS A 207 -5.69 -13.57 7.01
CA CYS A 207 -6.22 -14.54 7.97
C CYS A 207 -5.55 -15.90 7.77
#